data_AF-A0A840MN72-F1
#
_entry.id   AF-A0A840MN72-F1
#
_cell.length_a   1.000
_cell.length_b   1.000
_cell.length_c   1.000
_cell.angle_alpha   90.00
_cell.angle_beta   90.00
_cell.angle_gamma   90.00
#
_symmetry.space_group_name_H-M   'P 1'
#
loop_
_entity.id
_entity.type
_entity.pdbx_description
1 polymer ?
#
loop_
_entity_poly.entity_id
_entity_poly.type
_entity_poly.pdbx_seq_one_letter_code
_entity_poly.pdbx_strand_id
1 'polypeptide(L)'
;MAQPLVVTLLPVNDTPTALNQQFTVAGHGSQRIDFSQLIGDVDGQSLSLHFDGPCHGTLQRQPDGSYIYRPHPVWHAAGSRPQSLAEQTGLVVRFKQ
;
A
#
# COMPACT_ATOMS: atom_id res chain seq x y z
N MET A 1 18.82 24.87 -46.84
CA MET A 1 18.14 25.19 -45.57
C MET A 1 17.49 23.91 -45.08
N ALA A 2 17.78 23.43 -43.87
CA ALA A 2 17.13 22.25 -43.31
C ALA A 2 15.76 22.65 -42.74
N GLN A 3 14.69 21.94 -43.10
CA GLN A 3 13.38 22.14 -42.50
C GLN A 3 13.31 21.39 -41.16
N PRO A 4 12.81 22.01 -40.08
CA PRO A 4 12.66 21.33 -38.80
C PRO A 4 11.58 20.24 -38.90
N LEU A 5 11.91 19.04 -38.44
CA LEU A 5 10.94 17.97 -38.27
C LEU A 5 10.15 18.23 -36.98
N VAL A 6 8.84 18.39 -37.11
CA VAL A 6 7.92 18.51 -35.97
C VAL A 6 7.30 17.14 -35.72
N VAL A 7 7.56 16.56 -34.55
CA VAL A 7 6.92 15.34 -34.09
C VAL A 7 5.91 15.72 -33.02
N THR A 8 4.64 15.40 -33.25
CA THR A 8 3.56 15.60 -32.27
C THR A 8 3.35 14.28 -31.52
N LEU A 9 3.60 14.28 -30.22
CA LEU A 9 3.26 13.16 -29.34
C LEU A 9 1.85 13.36 -28.81
N LEU A 10 1.03 12.30 -28.87
CA LEU A 10 -0.28 12.27 -28.23
C LEU A 10 -0.09 11.71 -26.81
N PRO A 11 -0.69 12.34 -25.77
CA PRO A 11 -0.63 11.78 -24.42
C PRO A 11 -1.42 10.47 -24.37
N VAL A 12 -0.82 9.45 -23.76
CA VAL A 12 -1.44 8.15 -23.47
C VAL A 12 -1.42 8.00 -21.96
N ASN A 13 -2.55 7.60 -21.38
CA ASN A 13 -2.63 7.37 -19.93
C ASN A 13 -1.89 6.08 -19.57
N ASP A 14 -0.87 6.20 -18.73
CA ASP A 14 -0.11 5.09 -18.20
C ASP A 14 -0.87 4.35 -17.10
N THR A 15 -0.49 3.10 -16.86
CA THR A 15 -1.09 2.29 -15.79
C THR A 15 -0.42 2.63 -14.46
N PRO A 16 -1.19 2.86 -13.39
CA PRO A 16 -0.63 3.09 -12.06
C PRO A 16 0.17 1.89 -11.53
N THR A 17 1.14 2.20 -10.68
CA THR A 17 2.12 1.24 -10.13
C THR A 17 1.96 1.10 -8.62
N ALA A 18 2.30 -0.09 -8.10
CA ALA A 18 2.35 -0.37 -6.67
C ALA A 18 3.59 -1.20 -6.31
N LEU A 19 4.25 -0.86 -5.20
CA LEU A 19 5.37 -1.60 -4.63
C LEU A 19 4.88 -2.60 -3.59
N ASN A 20 5.32 -3.84 -3.71
CA ASN A 20 5.10 -4.85 -2.68
C ASN A 20 5.91 -4.50 -1.43
N GLN A 21 5.28 -4.54 -0.26
CA GLN A 21 5.94 -4.34 1.03
C GLN A 21 5.53 -5.43 2.01
N GLN A 22 6.44 -5.71 2.95
CA GLN A 22 6.20 -6.60 4.08
C GLN A 22 6.46 -5.83 5.36
N PHE A 23 5.52 -5.91 6.30
CA PHE A 23 5.63 -5.25 7.59
C PHE A 23 5.71 -6.31 8.68
N THR A 24 6.51 -6.05 9.71
CA THR A 24 6.54 -6.85 10.93
C THR A 24 6.00 -6.02 12.07
N VAL A 25 4.98 -6.53 12.77
CA VAL A 25 4.38 -5.85 13.93
C VAL A 25 4.44 -6.79 15.12
N ALA A 26 4.75 -6.25 16.30
CA ALA A 26 4.67 -7.01 17.54
C ALA A 26 3.21 -7.38 17.84
N GLY A 27 2.94 -8.55 18.43
CA GLY A 27 1.58 -9.09 18.63
C GLY A 27 0.61 -8.26 19.50
N HIS A 28 1.09 -7.19 20.14
CA HIS A 28 0.27 -6.20 20.86
C HIS A 28 0.50 -4.76 20.38
N GLY A 29 1.30 -4.59 19.32
CA GLY A 29 1.66 -3.29 18.76
C GLY A 29 0.64 -2.82 17.72
N SER A 30 0.90 -1.64 17.19
CA SER A 30 0.25 -1.14 15.99
C SER A 30 1.30 -0.53 15.09
N GLN A 31 1.14 -0.70 13.78
CA GLN A 31 2.04 -0.10 12.80
C GLN A 31 1.29 0.91 11.97
N ARG A 32 1.87 2.11 11.84
CA ARG A 32 1.41 3.09 10.88
C ARG A 32 2.08 2.83 9.53
N ILE A 33 1.27 2.80 8.47
CA ILE A 33 1.68 2.52 7.10
C ILE A 33 1.24 3.70 6.24
N ASP A 34 2.20 4.25 5.51
CA ASP A 34 1.96 5.28 4.50
C ASP A 34 2.10 4.66 3.11
N PHE A 35 0.99 4.56 2.38
CA PHE A 35 0.98 4.00 1.03
C PHE A 35 1.30 5.03 -0.05
N SER A 36 1.37 6.33 0.26
CA SER A 36 1.69 7.36 -0.73
C SER A 36 3.08 7.17 -1.34
N GLN A 37 4.00 6.55 -0.59
CA GLN A 37 5.34 6.21 -1.05
C GLN A 37 5.40 4.87 -1.80
N LEU A 38 4.30 4.11 -1.82
CA LEU A 38 4.24 2.76 -2.36
C LEU A 38 3.39 2.68 -3.63
N ILE A 39 2.70 3.75 -3.98
CA ILE A 39 1.87 3.84 -5.19
C ILE A 39 2.28 5.07 -5.97
N GLY A 40 2.15 4.99 -7.29
CA GLY A 40 2.45 6.12 -8.16
C GLY A 40 1.77 5.99 -9.51
N ASP A 41 1.46 7.15 -10.09
CA ASP A 41 0.86 7.30 -11.41
C ASP A 41 1.56 8.48 -12.07
N VAL A 42 2.14 8.25 -13.24
CA VAL A 42 2.97 9.26 -13.92
C VAL A 42 2.12 10.36 -14.54
N ASP A 43 0.84 10.10 -14.82
CA ASP A 43 -0.11 11.08 -15.33
C ASP A 43 -0.71 11.97 -14.22
N GLY A 44 -0.45 11.64 -12.96
CA GLY A 44 -0.91 12.41 -11.80
C GLY A 44 -2.40 12.25 -11.52
N GLN A 45 -3.01 11.17 -12.01
CA GLN A 45 -4.41 10.86 -11.69
C GLN A 45 -4.58 10.49 -10.22
N SER A 46 -5.71 10.87 -9.63
CA SER A 46 -6.01 10.53 -8.22
C SER A 46 -6.23 9.03 -8.06
N LEU A 47 -5.39 8.39 -7.26
CA LEU A 47 -5.47 6.95 -7.02
C LEU A 47 -6.38 6.64 -5.83
N SER A 48 -7.26 5.65 -6.01
CA SER A 48 -8.05 5.07 -4.93
C SER A 48 -7.44 3.73 -4.51
N LEU A 49 -7.28 3.54 -3.20
CA LEU A 49 -6.80 2.29 -2.62
C LEU A 49 -7.98 1.41 -2.20
N HIS A 50 -7.94 0.14 -2.56
CA HIS A 50 -8.87 -0.87 -2.08
C HIS A 50 -8.08 -1.99 -1.38
N PHE A 51 -8.65 -2.55 -0.32
CA PHE A 51 -8.01 -3.61 0.46
C PHE A 51 -9.07 -4.69 0.71
N ASP A 52 -8.75 -5.95 0.42
CA ASP A 52 -9.57 -7.09 0.86
C ASP A 52 -9.47 -7.31 2.38
N GLY A 53 -8.54 -6.61 3.04
CA GLY A 53 -8.31 -6.64 4.48
C GLY A 53 -7.22 -7.64 4.90
N PRO A 54 -6.61 -7.45 6.08
CA PRO A 54 -5.65 -8.40 6.64
C PRO A 54 -6.34 -9.68 7.13
N CYS A 55 -5.66 -10.82 7.03
CA CYS A 55 -6.19 -12.09 7.54
C CYS A 55 -6.18 -12.16 9.08
N HIS A 56 -5.18 -11.59 9.77
CA HIS A 56 -5.06 -11.69 11.24
C HIS A 56 -4.95 -10.34 11.94
N GLY A 57 -5.81 -9.39 11.57
CA GLY A 57 -5.89 -8.12 12.27
C GLY A 57 -6.93 -7.18 11.69
N THR A 58 -6.71 -5.89 11.92
CA THR A 58 -7.52 -4.82 11.33
C THR A 58 -6.61 -3.77 10.70
N LEU A 59 -7.06 -3.21 9.57
CA LEU A 59 -6.40 -2.09 8.90
C LEU A 59 -7.38 -0.93 8.85
N GLN A 60 -7.01 0.21 9.45
CA GLN A 60 -7.90 1.37 9.56
C GLN A 60 -7.27 2.62 8.93
N ARG A 61 -7.96 3.20 7.95
CA ARG A 61 -7.57 4.49 7.36
C ARG A 61 -7.71 5.62 8.38
N GLN A 62 -6.68 6.44 8.48
CA GLN A 62 -6.63 7.61 9.35
C GLN A 62 -7.01 8.90 8.59
N PRO A 63 -7.38 9.99 9.29
CA PRO A 63 -7.75 11.26 8.66
C PRO A 63 -6.66 11.87 7.78
N ASP A 64 -5.40 11.62 8.12
CA ASP A 64 -4.22 12.10 7.40
C ASP A 64 -3.85 11.23 6.17
N GLY A 65 -4.65 10.22 5.84
CA GLY A 65 -4.47 9.36 4.67
C GLY A 65 -3.58 8.14 4.90
N SER A 66 -2.90 8.04 6.04
CA SER A 66 -2.18 6.83 6.44
C SER A 66 -3.13 5.72 6.91
N TYR A 67 -2.59 4.54 7.16
CA TYR A 67 -3.34 3.40 7.70
C TYR A 67 -2.68 2.88 8.96
N ILE A 68 -3.48 2.49 9.94
CA ILE A 68 -3.01 1.81 11.14
C ILE A 68 -3.36 0.33 11.01
N TYR A 69 -2.34 -0.52 11.05
CA TYR A 69 -2.48 -1.96 11.19
C TYR A 69 -2.41 -2.37 12.66
N ARG A 70 -3.34 -3.22 13.09
CA ARG A 70 -3.40 -3.82 14.42
C ARG A 70 -3.60 -5.32 14.29
N PRO A 71 -2.62 -6.16 14.66
CA PRO A 71 -2.81 -7.61 14.67
C PRO A 71 -3.88 -8.00 15.71
N HIS A 72 -4.56 -9.12 15.46
CA HIS A 72 -5.41 -9.71 16.49
C HIS A 72 -4.57 -10.09 17.71
N PRO A 73 -5.10 -9.94 18.94
CA PRO A 73 -4.39 -10.34 20.13
C PRO A 73 -4.08 -11.84 20.04
N VAL A 74 -2.80 -12.19 19.94
CA VAL A 74 -2.37 -13.58 20.05
C VAL A 74 -2.26 -13.89 21.53
N TRP A 75 -3.09 -14.81 22.05
CA TRP A 75 -2.93 -15.28 23.42
C TRP A 75 -1.68 -16.15 23.51
N HIS A 76 -0.65 -15.66 24.21
CA HIS A 76 0.54 -16.43 24.50
C HIS A 76 0.49 -16.95 25.94
N ALA A 77 0.69 -18.27 26.11
CA ALA A 77 1.02 -18.82 27.42
C ALA A 77 2.35 -18.21 27.90
N ALA A 78 2.42 -17.86 29.19
CA ALA A 78 3.57 -17.22 29.81
C ALA A 78 4.87 -18.00 29.49
N GLY A 79 5.75 -17.40 28.67
CA GLY A 79 7.01 -18.02 28.23
C GLY A 79 7.23 -18.08 26.71
N SER A 80 6.23 -17.75 25.88
CA SER A 80 6.39 -17.75 24.41
C SER A 80 6.98 -16.43 23.91
N ARG A 81 8.01 -16.48 23.05
CA ARG A 81 8.55 -15.30 22.34
C ARG A 81 7.45 -14.66 21.46
N PRO A 82 7.39 -13.31 21.34
CA PRO A 82 6.50 -12.69 20.38
C PRO A 82 6.85 -13.21 18.98
N GLN A 83 5.88 -13.84 18.31
CA GLN A 83 6.06 -14.22 16.91
C GLN A 83 5.80 -12.99 16.04
N SER A 84 6.78 -12.68 15.19
CA SER A 84 6.64 -11.74 14.09
C SER A 84 5.63 -12.30 13.10
N LEU A 85 4.38 -11.85 13.12
CA LEU A 85 3.46 -12.13 12.01
C LEU A 85 3.89 -11.23 10.85
N ALA A 86 4.71 -11.79 9.96
CA ALA A 86 4.92 -11.21 8.64
C ALA A 86 3.63 -11.47 7.85
N GLU A 87 2.69 -10.55 7.96
CA GLU A 87 1.45 -10.62 7.20
C GLU A 87 1.66 -9.91 5.88
N GLN A 88 1.60 -10.67 4.79
CA GLN A 88 1.21 -10.11 3.51
C GLN A 88 -0.25 -9.70 3.69
N THR A 89 -0.49 -8.42 3.98
CA THR A 89 -1.77 -7.84 3.61
C THR A 89 -1.92 -8.11 2.13
N GLY A 90 -2.99 -8.80 1.73
CA GLY A 90 -3.35 -8.96 0.33
C GLY A 90 -3.69 -7.57 -0.20
N LEU A 91 -2.67 -6.78 -0.48
CA LEU A 91 -2.78 -5.43 -1.00
C LEU A 91 -3.09 -5.57 -2.48
N VAL A 92 -4.37 -5.80 -2.79
CA VAL A 92 -4.84 -5.71 -4.16
C VAL A 92 -5.18 -4.24 -4.40
N VAL A 93 -4.17 -3.45 -4.77
CA VAL A 93 -4.42 -2.05 -5.18
C VAL A 93 -5.19 -2.08 -6.49
N ARG A 94 -6.50 -1.82 -6.43
CA ARG A 94 -7.33 -1.61 -7.60
C ARG A 94 -7.46 -0.12 -7.86
N PHE A 95 -6.72 0.33 -8.85
CA PHE A 95 -6.84 1.70 -9.34
C PHE A 95 -8.09 1.82 -10.21
N LYS A 96 -8.84 2.90 -10.05
CA LYS A 96 -9.83 3.33 -11.05
C LYS A 96 -9.15 4.42 -11.89
N GLN A 97 -8.92 4.13 -13.17
CA GLN A 97 -8.72 5.17 -14.19
C GLN A 97 -10.08 5.79 -14.54
#